data_AF-Q6REX9-F1
#
_entry.id   AF-Q6REX9-F1
#
_cell.length_a   1.000
_cell.length_b   1.000
_cell.length_c   1.000
_cell.angle_alpha   90.00
_cell.angle_beta   90.00
_cell.angle_gamma   90.00
#
_symmetry.space_group_name_H-M   'P 1'
#
loop_
_entity.id
_entity.type
_entity.pdbx_description
1 polymer ?
#
loop_
_entity_poly.entity_id
_entity_poly.type
_entity_poly.pdbx_seq_one_letter_code
_entity_poly.pdbx_strand_id
1 'polypeptide(L)' 'MGKKKRSASSSRWLNEHFKDPFVQKAHKQKLRSRAYFKLDEIQQSDRLFK' A
#
# COMPACT_ATOMS: atom_id res chain seq x y z
N MET A 1 -27.11 5.00 -11.54
CA MET A 1 -25.92 5.50 -10.80
C MET A 1 -24.71 5.49 -11.73
N GLY A 2 -24.42 6.60 -12.42
CA GLY A 2 -23.30 6.67 -13.36
C GLY A 2 -21.94 6.63 -12.63
N LYS A 3 -21.02 5.79 -13.08
CA LYS A 3 -19.65 5.73 -12.54
C LYS A 3 -18.98 7.11 -12.74
N LYS A 4 -18.84 7.89 -11.67
CA LYS A 4 -18.07 9.15 -11.71
C LYS A 4 -16.67 8.83 -12.21
N LYS A 5 -16.30 9.38 -13.37
CA LYS A 5 -14.93 9.31 -13.87
C LYS A 5 -14.03 10.00 -12.84
N ARG A 6 -12.97 9.30 -12.41
CA ARG A 6 -11.98 9.87 -11.48
C ARG A 6 -11.34 11.11 -12.11
N SER A 7 -11.06 12.13 -11.30
CA SER A 7 -10.34 13.32 -11.78
C SER A 7 -8.93 12.94 -12.27
N ALA A 8 -8.36 13.76 -13.16
CA ALA A 8 -6.99 13.55 -13.66
C ALA A 8 -5.96 13.48 -12.52
N SER A 9 -6.13 14.29 -11.47
CA SER A 9 -5.29 14.28 -10.27
C SER A 9 -5.40 12.97 -9.49
N SER A 10 -6.60 12.40 -9.37
CA SER A 10 -6.82 11.12 -8.69
C SER A 10 -6.19 9.95 -9.46
N SER A 11 -6.31 9.95 -10.79
CA SER A 11 -5.68 8.93 -11.63
C SER A 11 -4.15 8.98 -11.59
N ARG A 12 -3.57 10.18 -11.58
CA ARG A 12 -2.12 10.36 -11.43
C ARG A 12 -1.63 9.83 -10.08
N TRP A 13 -2.30 10.19 -8.99
CA TRP A 13 -1.97 9.70 -7.66
C TRP A 13 -2.02 8.17 -7.55
N LEU A 14 -3.05 7.54 -8.14
CA LEU A 14 -3.14 6.07 -8.18
C LEU A 14 -1.96 5.45 -8.92
N ASN A 15 -1.55 6.02 -10.06
CA ASN A 15 -0.41 5.52 -10.80
C ASN A 15 0.90 5.64 -9.99
N GLU A 16 1.10 6.76 -9.30
CA GLU A 16 2.24 6.96 -8.38
C GLU A 16 2.19 5.95 -7.23
N HIS A 17 1.02 5.71 -6.65
CA HIS A 17 0.80 4.72 -5.59
C HIS A 17 1.15 3.29 -6.03
N PHE A 18 0.68 2.86 -7.21
CA PHE A 18 0.97 1.52 -7.73
C PHE A 18 2.42 1.34 -8.19
N LYS A 19 3.14 2.43 -8.46
CA LYS A 19 4.57 2.42 -8.75
C LYS A 19 5.45 2.31 -7.51
N ASP A 20 4.89 2.50 -6.31
CA ASP A 20 5.62 2.33 -5.05
C ASP A 20 6.16 0.88 -4.93
N PRO A 21 7.47 0.68 -4.74
CA PRO A 21 8.08 -0.64 -4.61
C PRO A 21 7.48 -1.50 -3.49
N PHE A 22 7.06 -0.88 -2.39
CA PHE A 22 6.42 -1.58 -1.26
C PHE A 22 4.99 -1.96 -1.58
N VAL A 23 4.26 -1.17 -2.38
CA VAL A 23 2.94 -1.56 -2.88
C VAL A 23 3.08 -2.77 -3.80
N GLN A 24 4.05 -2.76 -4.72
CA GLN A 24 4.32 -3.91 -5.59
C GLN A 24 4.78 -5.15 -4.82
N LYS A 25 5.68 -5.00 -3.85
CA LYS A 25 6.10 -6.10 -2.96
C LYS A 25 4.91 -6.65 -2.16
N ALA A 26 4.05 -5.79 -1.63
CA ALA A 26 2.85 -6.20 -0.91
C ALA A 26 1.93 -7.04 -1.81
N HIS A 27 1.67 -6.59 -3.05
CA HIS A 27 0.88 -7.36 -4.00
C HIS A 27 1.50 -8.72 -4.33
N LYS A 28 2.82 -8.77 -4.57
CA LYS A 28 3.55 -10.03 -4.82
C LYS A 28 3.45 -11.01 -3.64
N GLN A 29 3.51 -10.49 -2.42
CA GLN A 29 3.45 -11.28 -1.18
C GLN A 29 2.02 -11.50 -0.68
N LYS A 30 0.98 -11.12 -1.46
CA LYS A 30 -0.45 -11.17 -1.06
C LYS A 30 -0.75 -10.44 0.25
N LEU A 31 0.03 -9.41 0.56
CA LEU A 31 -0.16 -8.54 1.73
C LEU A 31 -1.18 -7.45 1.39
N ARG A 32 -1.99 -7.06 2.40
CA ARG A 32 -3.09 -6.10 2.22
C ARG A 32 -2.63 -4.65 2.01
N SER A 33 -1.49 -4.27 2.57
CA SER A 33 -1.01 -2.88 2.50
C SER A 33 0.51 -2.81 2.57
N ARG A 34 1.09 -1.74 2.00
CA ARG A 34 2.52 -1.43 2.14
C ARG A 34 2.95 -1.18 3.60
N ALA A 35 2.01 -0.82 4.48
CA ALA A 35 2.28 -0.57 5.89
C ALA A 35 2.74 -1.82 6.63
N TYR A 36 2.43 -3.01 6.11
CA TYR A 36 2.88 -4.28 6.67
C TYR A 36 4.40 -4.31 6.88
N PHE A 37 5.19 -3.83 5.92
CA PHE A 37 6.67 -3.84 6.04
C PHE A 37 7.17 -3.01 7.23
N LYS A 38 6.53 -1.87 7.49
CA LYS A 38 6.88 -1.03 8.65
C LYS A 38 6.40 -1.64 9.96
N LEU A 39 5.20 -2.21 9.97
CA LEU A 39 4.69 -2.90 11.15
C LEU A 39 5.54 -4.12 11.49
N ASP A 40 6.03 -4.85 10.50
CA ASP A 40 6.95 -5.97 10.70
C ASP A 40 8.29 -5.50 11.29
N GLU A 41 8.91 -4.45 10.74
CA GLU A 41 10.13 -3.84 11.30
C GLU A 41 9.96 -3.41 12.78
N ILE A 42 8.84 -2.75 13.09
CA ILE A 42 8.50 -2.34 14.46
C ILE A 42 8.29 -3.57 15.33
N GLN A 43 7.57 -4.57 14.84
CA GLN A 43 7.28 -5.79 15.59
C GLN A 43 8.56 -6.58 15.91
N GLN A 44 9.55 -6.63 15.00
CA GLN A 44 10.83 -7.29 15.29
C GLN A 44 11.63 -6.55 16.37
N SER A 45 11.56 -5.22 16.39
CA SER A 45 12.31 -4.37 17.33
C SER A 45 11.63 -4.32 18.69
N ASP A 46 10.36 -3.92 18.71
CA ASP A 46 9.59 -3.58 19.92
C ASP A 46 8.76 -4.76 20.45
N ARG A 47 8.53 -5.80 19.64
CA ARG A 47 7.76 -7.01 19.99
C ARG A 47 6.41 -6.68 20.63
N LEU A 48 5.69 -5.74 20.02
CA LEU A 48 4.43 -5.20 20.52
C LEU A 48 3.31 -6.24 20.58
N PHE A 49 3.32 -7.22 19.67
CA PHE A 49 2.34 -8.30 19.59
C PHE A 49 2.94 -9.66 20.00
N LYS A 50 2.10 -10.57 20.49
CA LYS A 50 2.50 -11.89 21.01
C LYS A 50 1.79 -13.02 20.28
#